data_AF-A0A1L9U3Q9-F1
#
_entry.id   AF-A0A1L9U3Q9-F1
#
_cell.length_a   1.000
_cell.length_b   1.000
_cell.length_c   1.000
_cell.angle_alpha   90.00
_cell.angle_beta   90.00
_cell.angle_gamma   90.00
#
_symmetry.space_group_name_H-M   'P 1'
#
loop_
_entity.id
_entity.type
_entity.pdbx_description
1 polymer ?
#
loop_
_entity_poly.entity_id
_entity_poly.type
_entity_poly.pdbx_seq_one_letter_code
_entity_poly.pdbx_strand_id
1 'polypeptide(L)'
;MRPMDRWQRAIPLHRSILRVAAQPALKGIQARCLSVICFECNDTMEFLNPDARSLVGVFCDLLIDDFRESDIVRLDTHGTFEDYADFFLDKLSDDALLILSLVTWHFDASLHNLSTTLLPPPSLLLHFILSGNDEELCEILWDNYTQSSGRETSLEAFTTKFKRLIGLITEGFLLCFLGPP
;
A
#
# COMPACT_ATOMS: atom_id res chain seq x y z
N MET A 1 -7.68 -46.17 -9.20
CA MET A 1 -7.19 -44.80 -8.99
C MET A 1 -8.20 -44.08 -8.10
N ARG A 2 -7.80 -43.64 -6.91
CA ARG A 2 -8.67 -42.82 -6.04
C ARG A 2 -8.41 -41.35 -6.37
N PRO A 3 -9.45 -40.50 -6.51
CA PRO A 3 -9.22 -39.06 -6.55
C PRO A 3 -8.83 -38.62 -5.14
N MET A 4 -7.67 -37.97 -5.01
CA MET A 4 -7.31 -37.26 -3.80
C MET A 4 -8.16 -36.00 -3.73
N ASP A 5 -9.15 -36.03 -2.85
CA ASP A 5 -9.75 -34.87 -2.22
C ASP A 5 -8.65 -33.93 -1.70
N ARG A 6 -8.36 -32.86 -2.43
CA ARG A 6 -7.64 -31.69 -1.90
C ARG A 6 -8.65 -30.56 -1.72
N TRP A 7 -9.51 -30.73 -0.72
CA TRP A 7 -10.17 -29.61 -0.08
C TRP A 7 -9.11 -28.82 0.70
N GLN A 8 -8.26 -28.06 0.00
CA GLN A 8 -7.73 -26.83 0.58
C GLN A 8 -8.88 -25.83 0.57
N ARG A 9 -9.83 -26.00 1.49
CA ARG A 9 -10.75 -24.91 1.80
C ARG A 9 -9.87 -23.77 2.26
N ALA A 10 -9.85 -22.67 1.51
CA ALA A 10 -9.32 -21.40 1.99
C ALA A 10 -9.87 -21.19 3.41
N ILE A 11 -8.99 -21.20 4.41
CA ILE A 11 -9.38 -20.79 5.76
C ILE A 11 -9.55 -19.29 5.65
N PRO A 12 -10.77 -18.74 5.75
CA PRO A 12 -10.96 -17.31 5.60
C PRO A 12 -10.17 -16.62 6.71
N LEU A 13 -9.15 -15.84 6.33
CA LEU A 13 -8.39 -15.09 7.31
C LEU A 13 -9.34 -14.09 7.99
N HIS A 14 -9.23 -14.00 9.31
CA HIS A 14 -10.04 -13.07 10.07
C HIS A 14 -9.68 -11.62 9.67
N ARG A 15 -10.69 -10.74 9.60
CA ARG A 15 -10.52 -9.33 9.19
C ARG A 15 -9.41 -8.62 9.95
N SER A 16 -9.22 -8.89 11.24
CA SER A 16 -8.14 -8.28 12.02
C SER A 16 -6.74 -8.62 11.50
N ILE A 17 -6.52 -9.85 11.02
CA ILE A 17 -5.26 -10.28 10.42
C ILE A 17 -5.04 -9.53 9.11
N LEU A 18 -6.08 -9.48 8.28
CA LEU A 18 -6.02 -8.77 7.00
C LEU A 18 -5.80 -7.27 7.18
N ARG A 19 -6.36 -6.66 8.23
CA ARG A 19 -6.13 -5.24 8.52
C ARG A 19 -4.68 -4.95 8.89
N VAL A 20 -4.13 -5.73 9.83
CA VAL A 20 -2.73 -5.57 10.25
C VAL A 20 -1.79 -5.78 9.07
N ALA A 21 -2.05 -6.81 8.26
CA ALA A 21 -1.23 -7.09 7.08
C ALA A 21 -1.43 -6.06 5.95
N ALA A 22 -2.59 -5.44 5.80
CA ALA A 22 -2.85 -4.45 4.76
C ALA A 22 -2.25 -3.07 5.06
N GLN A 23 -2.01 -2.74 6.33
CA GLN A 23 -1.60 -1.40 6.76
C GLN A 23 -0.28 -0.94 6.11
N PRO A 24 0.79 -1.77 6.00
CA PRO A 24 2.03 -1.33 5.37
C PRO A 24 1.86 -1.02 3.88
N ALA A 25 1.11 -1.84 3.13
CA ALA A 25 0.82 -1.56 1.73
C ALA A 25 0.04 -0.25 1.57
N LEU A 26 -0.92 0.01 2.47
CA LEU A 26 -1.67 1.26 2.45
C LEU A 26 -0.78 2.48 2.71
N LYS A 27 0.10 2.41 3.73
CA LYS A 27 1.13 3.43 3.99
C LYS A 27 2.05 3.65 2.79
N GLY A 28 2.33 2.58 2.04
CA GLY A 28 3.10 2.69 0.80
C GLY A 28 2.40 3.44 -0.32
N ILE A 29 1.09 3.23 -0.47
CA ILE A 29 0.28 4.01 -1.41
C ILE A 29 0.24 5.48 -0.97
N GLN A 30 0.11 5.75 0.33
CA GLN A 30 0.19 7.12 0.87
C GLN A 30 1.53 7.77 0.54
N ALA A 31 2.65 7.09 0.80
CA ALA A 31 3.98 7.55 0.45
C ALA A 31 4.12 7.86 -1.05
N ARG A 32 3.51 7.04 -1.91
CA ARG A 32 3.41 7.33 -3.34
C ARG A 32 2.61 8.60 -3.65
N CYS A 33 1.49 8.82 -2.97
CA CYS A 33 0.71 10.06 -3.15
C CYS A 33 1.52 11.29 -2.72
N LEU A 34 2.20 11.20 -1.58
CA LEU A 34 3.07 12.27 -1.06
C LEU A 34 4.21 12.58 -2.03
N SER A 35 4.83 11.56 -2.64
CA SER A 35 5.89 11.80 -3.63
C SER A 35 5.40 12.54 -4.87
N VAL A 36 4.21 12.21 -5.37
CA VAL A 36 3.62 12.90 -6.53
C VAL A 36 3.37 14.36 -6.17
N ILE A 37 2.90 14.64 -4.95
CA ILE A 37 2.74 16.02 -4.48
C ILE A 37 4.10 16.74 -4.38
N CYS A 38 5.12 16.11 -3.78
CA CYS A 38 6.47 16.69 -3.64
C CYS A 38 7.13 17.03 -5.00
N PHE A 39 6.97 16.19 -6.03
CA PHE A 39 7.75 16.31 -7.27
C PHE A 39 6.96 16.83 -8.48
N GLU A 40 5.67 16.52 -8.56
CA GLU A 40 4.89 16.72 -9.79
C GLU A 40 3.79 17.78 -9.63
N CYS A 41 3.43 18.14 -8.39
CA CYS A 41 2.25 18.97 -8.11
C CYS A 41 2.54 20.10 -7.11
N ASN A 42 3.58 20.89 -7.35
CA ASN A 42 3.92 22.03 -6.48
C ASN A 42 2.76 23.01 -6.26
N ASP A 43 1.94 23.25 -7.28
CA ASP A 43 0.76 24.12 -7.17
C ASP A 43 -0.30 23.55 -6.21
N THR A 44 -0.31 22.23 -5.98
CA THR A 44 -1.24 21.57 -5.05
C THR A 44 -0.93 21.91 -3.59
N MET A 45 0.33 22.26 -3.27
CA MET A 45 0.74 22.61 -1.90
C MET A 45 -0.04 23.77 -1.30
N GLU A 46 -0.58 24.68 -2.12
CA GLU A 46 -1.38 25.82 -1.67
C GLU A 46 -2.79 25.42 -1.21
N PHE A 47 -3.30 24.31 -1.71
CA PHE A 47 -4.65 23.81 -1.42
C PHE A 47 -4.70 22.73 -0.34
N LEU A 48 -3.52 22.28 0.13
CA LEU A 48 -3.43 21.32 1.22
C LEU A 48 -3.87 21.95 2.54
N ASN A 49 -4.61 21.18 3.33
CA ASN A 49 -4.81 21.53 4.73
C ASN A 49 -3.46 21.53 5.50
N PRO A 50 -3.39 22.19 6.68
CA PRO A 50 -2.13 22.33 7.41
C PRO A 50 -1.44 20.99 7.75
N ASP A 51 -2.22 19.98 8.12
CA ASP A 51 -1.70 18.66 8.50
C ASP A 51 -1.11 17.92 7.29
N ALA A 52 -1.81 17.95 6.15
CA ALA A 52 -1.33 17.40 4.90
C ALA A 52 -0.07 18.12 4.40
N ARG A 53 0.00 19.45 4.54
CA ARG A 53 1.18 20.23 4.17
C ARG A 53 2.39 19.89 5.03
N SER A 54 2.19 19.71 6.35
CA SER A 54 3.23 19.24 7.27
C SER A 54 3.73 17.85 6.88
N LEU A 55 2.81 16.93 6.59
CA LEU A 55 3.13 15.56 6.19
C LEU A 55 3.94 15.51 4.88
N VAL A 56 3.55 16.31 3.88
CA VAL A 56 4.31 16.44 2.63
C VAL A 56 5.71 16.98 2.91
N GLY A 57 5.86 17.99 3.78
CA GLY A 57 7.17 18.51 4.18
C GLY A 57 8.08 17.44 4.77
N VAL A 58 7.59 16.66 5.74
CA VAL A 58 8.33 15.53 6.33
C VAL A 58 8.71 14.49 5.27
N PHE A 59 7.81 14.20 4.34
CA PHE A 59 8.07 13.25 3.28
C PHE A 59 9.09 13.77 2.25
N CYS A 60 9.07 15.06 1.91
CA CYS A 60 10.06 15.64 1.01
C CYS A 60 11.45 15.66 1.69
N ASP A 61 11.54 15.96 2.99
CA ASP A 61 12.79 15.85 3.77
C ASP A 61 13.37 14.42 3.65
N LEU A 62 12.52 13.40 3.86
CA LEU A 62 12.90 11.99 3.77
C LEU A 62 13.49 11.62 2.40
N LEU A 63 12.92 12.15 1.32
CA LEU A 63 13.37 11.89 -0.05
C LEU A 63 14.69 12.60 -0.37
N ILE A 64 14.92 13.80 0.17
CA ILE A 64 16.16 14.57 -0.03
C ILE A 64 17.33 13.91 0.70
N ASP A 65 17.08 13.42 1.90
CA ASP A 65 18.11 12.85 2.79
C ASP A 65 18.37 11.36 2.56
N ASP A 66 17.92 10.78 1.44
CA ASP A 66 18.13 9.36 1.08
C ASP A 66 17.68 8.38 2.18
N PHE A 67 16.47 8.58 2.70
CA PHE A 67 15.82 7.68 3.66
C PHE A 67 16.57 7.51 5.00
N ARG A 68 17.12 8.60 5.54
CA ARG A 68 17.67 8.59 6.91
C ARG A 68 16.64 8.08 7.92
N GLU A 69 17.11 7.23 8.83
CA GLU A 69 16.30 6.62 9.88
C GLU A 69 15.51 7.65 10.70
N SER A 70 16.12 8.81 11.00
CA SER A 70 15.43 9.90 11.71
C SER A 70 14.19 10.41 10.99
N ASP A 71 14.23 10.48 9.66
CA ASP A 71 13.11 10.98 8.86
C ASP A 71 12.05 9.90 8.64
N ILE A 72 12.46 8.62 8.59
CA ILE A 72 11.54 7.48 8.63
C ILE A 72 10.73 7.50 9.93
N VAL A 73 11.40 7.70 11.06
CA VAL A 73 10.73 7.80 12.38
C VAL A 73 9.82 9.02 12.44
N ARG A 74 10.25 10.17 11.91
CA ARG A 74 9.40 11.37 11.83
C ARG A 74 8.13 11.12 11.00
N LEU A 75 8.25 10.41 9.88
CA LEU A 75 7.11 10.05 9.05
C LEU A 75 6.16 9.08 9.77
N ASP A 76 6.70 8.02 10.37
CA ASP A 76 5.88 6.99 11.03
C ASP A 76 5.18 7.53 12.30
N THR A 77 5.81 8.48 13.00
CA THR A 77 5.22 9.15 14.17
C THR A 77 4.35 10.35 13.81
N HIS A 78 4.25 10.72 12.53
CA HIS A 78 3.36 11.78 12.08
C HIS A 78 1.91 11.28 12.16
N GLY A 79 1.16 11.69 13.19
CA GLY A 79 -0.18 11.14 13.49
C GLY A 79 -1.13 11.07 12.29
N THR A 80 -1.10 12.08 11.43
CA THR A 80 -1.87 12.13 10.17
C THR A 80 -1.60 10.95 9.22
N PHE A 81 -0.37 10.42 9.18
CA PHE A 81 -0.01 9.28 8.33
C PHE A 81 -0.72 7.99 8.79
N GLU A 82 -0.73 7.76 10.11
CA GLU A 82 -1.43 6.63 10.75
C GLU A 82 -2.96 6.82 10.68
N ASP A 83 -3.47 7.99 11.06
CA ASP A 83 -4.90 8.29 11.13
C ASP A 83 -5.59 8.04 9.79
N TYR A 84 -4.96 8.43 8.69
CA TYR A 84 -5.50 8.17 7.37
C TYR A 84 -5.41 6.69 6.99
N ALA A 85 -4.35 5.97 7.40
CA ALA A 85 -4.25 4.55 7.13
C ALA A 85 -5.41 3.80 7.82
N ASP A 86 -5.65 4.11 9.10
CA ASP A 86 -6.73 3.52 9.87
C ASP A 86 -8.12 3.85 9.31
N PHE A 87 -8.34 5.09 8.87
CA PHE A 87 -9.58 5.51 8.22
C PHE A 87 -9.91 4.67 6.97
N PHE A 88 -8.93 4.38 6.12
CA PHE A 88 -9.16 3.53 4.95
C PHE A 88 -9.32 2.06 5.34
N LEU A 89 -8.52 1.54 6.27
CA LEU A 89 -8.65 0.16 6.75
C LEU A 89 -10.06 -0.15 7.29
N ASP A 90 -10.73 0.83 7.90
CA ASP A 90 -12.11 0.72 8.36
C ASP A 90 -13.12 0.59 7.22
N LYS A 91 -12.87 1.26 6.10
CA LYS A 91 -13.80 1.34 4.96
C LYS A 91 -13.59 0.25 3.92
N LEU A 92 -12.41 -0.35 3.89
CA LEU A 92 -12.09 -1.39 2.91
C LEU A 92 -12.83 -2.70 3.19
N SER A 93 -13.27 -3.36 2.13
CA SER A 93 -13.84 -4.71 2.18
C SER A 93 -12.77 -5.73 2.54
N ASP A 94 -13.15 -6.88 3.10
CA ASP A 94 -12.20 -7.98 3.41
C ASP A 94 -11.40 -8.42 2.17
N ASP A 95 -12.04 -8.33 1.00
CA ASP A 95 -11.44 -8.63 -0.28
C ASP A 95 -10.37 -7.61 -0.69
N ALA A 96 -10.60 -6.32 -0.46
CA ALA A 96 -9.58 -5.29 -0.66
C ALA A 96 -8.44 -5.38 0.36
N LEU A 97 -8.79 -5.69 1.63
CA LEU A 97 -7.80 -5.94 2.67
C LEU A 97 -6.92 -7.14 2.33
N LEU A 98 -7.49 -8.21 1.76
CA LEU A 98 -6.71 -9.36 1.29
C LEU A 98 -5.72 -8.95 0.20
N ILE A 99 -6.16 -8.18 -0.80
CA ILE A 99 -5.27 -7.72 -1.88
C ILE A 99 -4.10 -6.90 -1.31
N LEU A 100 -4.37 -5.97 -0.41
CA LEU A 100 -3.32 -5.18 0.25
C LEU A 100 -2.41 -6.03 1.15
N SER A 101 -2.96 -7.03 1.85
CA SER A 101 -2.17 -7.97 2.66
C SER A 101 -1.19 -8.76 1.81
N LEU A 102 -1.63 -9.23 0.63
CA LEU A 102 -0.79 -9.96 -0.31
C LEU A 102 0.37 -9.10 -0.82
N VAL A 103 0.11 -7.80 -1.06
CA VAL A 103 1.16 -6.84 -1.39
C VAL A 103 2.19 -6.79 -0.27
N THR A 104 1.76 -6.53 0.96
CA THR A 104 2.68 -6.47 2.11
C THR A 104 3.48 -7.75 2.28
N TRP A 105 2.85 -8.92 2.25
CA TRP A 105 3.57 -10.20 2.40
C TRP A 105 4.57 -10.46 1.28
N HIS A 106 4.26 -10.07 0.04
CA HIS A 106 5.20 -10.17 -1.08
C HIS A 106 6.47 -9.34 -0.82
N PHE A 107 6.30 -8.12 -0.30
CA PHE A 107 7.43 -7.23 0.01
C PHE A 107 8.21 -7.66 1.24
N ASP A 108 7.54 -8.10 2.31
CA ASP A 108 8.19 -8.65 3.50
C ASP A 108 9.03 -9.89 3.15
N ALA A 109 8.49 -10.80 2.34
CA ALA A 109 9.21 -11.98 1.87
C ALA A 109 10.41 -11.61 0.98
N SER A 110 10.28 -10.59 0.14
CA SER A 110 11.35 -10.09 -0.72
C SER A 110 12.48 -9.42 0.08
N LEU A 111 12.13 -8.69 1.14
CA LEU A 111 13.08 -8.03 2.04
C LEU A 111 13.92 -9.00 2.85
N HIS A 112 13.38 -10.15 3.24
CA HIS A 112 14.15 -11.20 3.91
C HIS A 112 15.36 -11.71 3.10
N ASN A 113 15.35 -11.49 1.77
CA ASN A 113 16.44 -11.90 0.88
C ASN A 113 17.48 -10.78 0.63
N LEU A 114 17.27 -9.57 1.13
CA LEU A 114 18.15 -8.42 0.90
C LEU A 114 18.87 -7.99 2.19
N SER A 115 20.12 -7.57 2.06
CA SER A 115 20.92 -7.09 3.19
C SER A 115 20.29 -5.82 3.78
N THR A 116 19.85 -5.91 5.04
CA THR A 116 18.89 -5.05 5.74
C THR A 116 19.38 -3.64 6.12
N THR A 117 20.53 -3.17 5.64
CA THR A 117 21.13 -1.95 6.18
C THR A 117 20.78 -0.65 5.45
N LEU A 118 20.16 -0.70 4.26
CA LEU A 118 19.88 0.51 3.45
C LEU A 118 18.50 0.52 2.78
N LEU A 119 17.66 -0.49 3.01
CA LEU A 119 16.37 -0.56 2.33
C LEU A 119 15.31 0.21 3.12
N PRO A 120 14.48 1.00 2.43
CA PRO A 120 13.38 1.68 3.08
C PRO A 120 12.37 0.62 3.56
N PRO A 121 11.59 0.91 4.61
CA PRO A 121 10.62 -0.03 5.17
C PRO A 121 9.69 -0.62 4.09
N PRO A 122 9.14 -1.83 4.29
CA PRO A 122 8.25 -2.47 3.31
C PRO A 122 7.08 -1.58 2.84
N SER A 123 6.60 -0.70 3.72
CA SER A 123 5.63 0.34 3.35
C SER A 123 6.18 1.26 2.26
N LEU A 124 7.39 1.78 2.41
CA LEU A 124 8.01 2.68 1.42
C LEU A 124 8.48 1.97 0.15
N LEU A 125 8.69 0.65 0.14
CA LEU A 125 9.01 -0.08 -1.09
C LEU A 125 7.90 0.03 -2.14
N LEU A 126 6.64 0.05 -1.70
CA LEU A 126 5.52 0.14 -2.61
C LEU A 126 5.50 1.47 -3.39
N HIS A 127 6.04 2.55 -2.81
CA HIS A 127 6.23 3.82 -3.53
C HIS A 127 7.11 3.65 -4.77
N PHE A 128 8.14 2.81 -4.68
CA PHE A 128 9.07 2.56 -5.79
C PHE A 128 8.51 1.61 -6.82
N ILE A 129 7.78 0.57 -6.41
CA ILE A 129 7.31 -0.47 -7.34
C ILE A 129 6.06 -0.03 -8.11
N LEU A 130 5.09 0.64 -7.47
CA LEU A 130 3.90 1.15 -8.17
C LEU A 130 4.21 2.26 -9.19
N SER A 131 5.48 2.69 -9.29
CA SER A 131 5.96 3.60 -10.34
C SER A 131 6.08 2.93 -11.72
N GLY A 132 6.20 1.60 -11.75
CA GLY A 132 6.30 0.79 -12.96
C GLY A 132 5.03 0.00 -13.25
N ASN A 133 4.78 -0.31 -14.52
CA ASN A 133 3.74 -1.26 -14.92
C ASN A 133 4.25 -2.69 -14.70
N ASP A 134 4.24 -3.12 -13.44
CA ASP A 134 4.86 -4.37 -13.02
C ASP A 134 3.89 -5.55 -13.22
N GLU A 135 3.90 -6.10 -14.44
CA GLU A 135 3.08 -7.25 -14.84
C GLU A 135 3.44 -8.49 -14.00
N GLU A 136 4.72 -8.68 -13.67
CA GLU A 136 5.21 -9.78 -12.83
C GLU A 136 4.63 -9.71 -11.41
N LEU A 137 4.61 -8.53 -10.80
CA LEU A 137 3.94 -8.34 -9.51
C LEU A 137 2.46 -8.73 -9.58
N CYS A 138 1.75 -8.33 -10.65
CA CYS A 138 0.34 -8.65 -10.80
C CYS A 138 0.10 -10.16 -10.93
N GLU A 139 0.97 -10.88 -11.65
CA GLU A 139 0.92 -12.34 -11.77
C GLU A 139 1.11 -13.03 -10.41
N ILE A 140 2.15 -12.64 -9.66
CA ILE A 140 2.45 -13.20 -8.33
C ILE A 140 1.29 -12.96 -7.36
N LEU A 141 0.76 -11.72 -7.33
CA LEU A 141 -0.36 -11.38 -6.45
C LEU A 141 -1.64 -12.11 -6.86
N TRP A 142 -1.89 -12.29 -8.16
CA TRP A 142 -3.05 -13.01 -8.67
C TRP A 142 -3.02 -14.50 -8.27
N ASP A 143 -1.88 -15.17 -8.41
CA ASP A 143 -1.73 -16.58 -8.00
C ASP A 143 -2.04 -16.74 -6.51
N ASN A 144 -1.45 -15.88 -5.67
CA ASN A 144 -1.66 -15.92 -4.23
C ASN A 144 -3.10 -15.55 -3.84
N TYR A 145 -3.73 -14.61 -4.57
CA TYR A 145 -5.12 -14.23 -4.35
C TYR A 145 -6.07 -15.38 -4.69
N THR A 146 -5.84 -16.09 -5.78
CA THR A 146 -6.67 -17.22 -6.21
C THR A 146 -6.60 -18.36 -5.18
N GLN A 147 -5.41 -18.64 -4.66
CA GLN A 147 -5.19 -19.61 -3.58
C GLN A 147 -5.85 -19.19 -2.25
N SER A 148 -5.71 -17.91 -1.87
CA SER A 148 -6.16 -17.41 -0.57
C SER A 148 -7.66 -17.14 -0.51
N SER A 149 -8.26 -16.67 -1.60
CA SER A 149 -9.69 -16.37 -1.66
C SER A 149 -10.56 -17.57 -2.05
N GLY A 150 -9.95 -18.59 -2.68
CA GLY A 150 -10.67 -19.73 -3.27
C GLY A 150 -11.58 -19.33 -4.45
N ARG A 151 -11.46 -18.11 -4.96
CA ARG A 151 -12.25 -17.58 -6.08
C ARG A 151 -11.49 -17.76 -7.38
N GLU A 152 -12.14 -18.36 -8.38
CA GLU A 152 -11.64 -18.32 -9.74
C GLU A 152 -11.80 -16.90 -10.30
N THR A 153 -10.69 -16.28 -10.70
CA THR A 153 -10.65 -15.00 -11.41
C THR A 153 -9.55 -15.08 -12.47
N SER A 154 -9.74 -14.42 -13.61
CA SER A 154 -8.65 -14.25 -14.57
C SER A 154 -7.62 -13.24 -14.06
N LEU A 155 -6.39 -13.35 -14.54
CA LEU A 155 -5.32 -12.37 -14.29
C LEU A 155 -5.74 -10.96 -14.69
N GLU A 156 -6.35 -10.80 -15.88
CA GLU A 156 -6.84 -9.50 -16.36
C GLU A 156 -7.84 -8.87 -15.38
N ALA A 157 -8.84 -9.64 -14.94
CA ALA A 157 -9.85 -9.15 -13.99
C ALA A 157 -9.22 -8.79 -12.64
N PHE A 158 -8.24 -9.58 -12.17
CA PHE A 158 -7.49 -9.27 -10.96
C PHE A 158 -6.69 -7.98 -11.12
N THR A 159 -5.94 -7.81 -12.22
CA THR A 159 -5.13 -6.62 -12.50
C THR A 159 -5.99 -5.37 -12.59
N THR A 160 -7.13 -5.42 -13.28
CA THR A 160 -8.08 -4.30 -13.31
C THR A 160 -8.60 -3.95 -11.93
N LYS A 161 -8.93 -4.97 -11.13
CA LYS A 161 -9.42 -4.79 -9.76
C LYS A 161 -8.35 -4.20 -8.84
N PHE A 162 -7.12 -4.69 -8.93
CA PHE A 162 -5.98 -4.19 -8.18
C PHE A 162 -5.71 -2.72 -8.54
N LYS A 163 -5.56 -2.40 -9.83
CA LYS A 163 -5.36 -1.01 -10.31
C LYS A 163 -6.49 -0.08 -9.86
N ARG A 164 -7.75 -0.53 -9.93
CA ARG A 164 -8.90 0.23 -9.44
C ARG A 164 -8.85 0.47 -7.93
N LEU A 165 -8.44 -0.55 -7.15
CA LEU A 165 -8.28 -0.42 -5.71
C LEU A 165 -7.23 0.63 -5.36
N ILE A 166 -6.05 0.55 -6.00
CA ILE A 166 -4.98 1.56 -5.82
C ILE A 166 -5.49 2.95 -6.20
N GLY A 167 -6.16 3.09 -7.36
CA GLY A 167 -6.72 4.37 -7.80
C GLY A 167 -7.72 4.97 -6.82
N LEU A 168 -8.67 4.18 -6.30
CA LEU A 168 -9.65 4.64 -5.31
C LEU A 168 -8.99 5.09 -3.99
N ILE A 169 -7.96 4.37 -3.55
CA ILE A 169 -7.19 4.71 -2.36
C ILE A 169 -6.44 6.03 -2.59
N THR A 170 -5.76 6.17 -3.72
CA THR A 170 -5.04 7.40 -4.12
C THR A 170 -5.99 8.60 -4.21
N GLU A 171 -7.11 8.48 -4.91
CA GLU A 171 -8.13 9.53 -5.00
C GLU A 171 -8.67 9.91 -3.62
N GLY A 172 -8.94 8.90 -2.78
CA GLY A 172 -9.37 9.10 -1.41
C GLY A 172 -8.35 9.90 -0.59
N PHE A 173 -7.05 9.57 -0.69
CA PHE A 173 -6.00 10.30 0.01
C PHE A 173 -5.93 11.75 -0.42
N LEU A 174 -5.97 12.01 -1.73
CA LEU A 174 -5.95 13.36 -2.25
C LEU A 174 -7.16 14.18 -1.75
N LEU A 175 -8.36 13.58 -1.74
CA LEU A 175 -9.55 14.24 -1.22
C LEU A 175 -9.45 14.56 0.28
N CYS A 176 -8.81 13.71 1.07
CA CYS A 176 -8.57 14.00 2.49
C CYS A 176 -7.56 15.14 2.72
N PHE A 177 -6.68 15.38 1.75
CA PHE A 177 -5.62 16.38 1.87
C PHE A 177 -6.05 17.79 1.45
N LEU A 178 -7.03 17.88 0.55
CA LEU A 178 -7.57 19.16 0.11
C LEU A 178 -8.37 19.81 1.24
N GLY A 179 -8.02 21.06 1.60
CA GLY A 179 -8.82 21.87 2.52
C GLY A 179 -10.11 22.38 1.85
N PRO A 180 -11.13 22.81 2.63
CA PRO A 180 -12.17 23.66 2.06
C PRO A 180 -11.54 24.96 1.52
N PRO A 181 -12.06 25.52 0.41
CA PRO A 181 -11.58 26.78 -0.15
C PRO A 181 -11.77 27.96 0.80
#